data_AF-A0AAN1NUX1-F1
#
_entry.id   AF-A0AAN1NUX1-F1
#
_cell.length_a   1.000
_cell.length_b   1.000
_cell.length_c   1.000
_cell.angle_alpha   90.00
_cell.angle_beta   90.00
_cell.angle_gamma   90.00
#
_symmetry.space_group_name_H-M   'P 1'
#
loop_
_entity.id
_entity.type
_entity.pdbx_description
1 polymer ?
#
loop_
_entity_poly.entity_id
_entity_poly.type
_entity_poly.pdbx_seq_one_letter_code
_entity_poly.pdbx_strand_id
1 'polypeptide(L)'
;MSVPVPQPILDHAVINVADQLDSARARFRRLGFQLTERGHHSLGSSNHLAIFGENYLELLGYEPGKGSQRADLWQSPLGLSGLVWKSSDADSEFQHLERQDLDGDPPASFHRPVDLPDGTVTEARFRTVRLRPSLIPNGRSFFCQHLTPEAVWQPAWQRHPNGVRNISEFVIVAQDPAHSAQVYSRLFGAAKVLACPEGAFVLRAGAATVRFASAEYAQRRFGPLPEDYDGSARMVALGFETGGLAQVRNALQAGDIAYQKQTEAIVVESGEGFNLALRFT
;
A
#
# COMPACT_ATOMS: atom_id res chain seq x y z
N MET A 1 17.50 -25.92 10.65
CA MET A 1 18.06 -24.56 10.51
C MET A 1 17.09 -23.55 11.13
N SER A 2 17.60 -22.49 11.77
CA SER A 2 16.76 -21.41 12.31
C SER A 2 16.15 -20.62 11.15
N VAL A 3 14.82 -20.46 11.13
CA VAL A 3 14.15 -19.55 10.18
C VAL A 3 14.41 -18.11 10.66
N PRO A 4 14.95 -17.22 9.81
CA PRO A 4 15.23 -15.85 10.19
C PRO A 4 13.94 -15.06 10.44
N VAL A 5 14.00 -14.12 11.38
CA VAL A 5 12.90 -13.16 11.57
C VAL A 5 12.92 -12.15 10.42
N PRO A 6 11.79 -11.90 9.75
CA PRO A 6 11.73 -10.97 8.62
C PRO A 6 12.05 -9.54 9.05
N GLN A 7 12.51 -8.73 8.10
CA GLN A 7 12.70 -7.30 8.33
C GLN A 7 11.45 -6.54 7.88
N PRO A 8 10.94 -5.58 8.69
CA PRO A 8 9.86 -4.72 8.26
C PRO A 8 10.40 -3.76 7.21
N ILE A 9 10.17 -4.06 5.94
CA ILE A 9 10.49 -3.16 4.83
C ILE A 9 9.26 -3.10 3.93
N LEU A 10 8.67 -1.92 3.80
CA LEU A 10 7.51 -1.71 2.93
C LEU A 10 7.92 -1.93 1.47
N ASP A 11 7.24 -2.84 0.79
CA ASP A 11 7.36 -3.01 -0.66
C ASP A 11 6.37 -2.11 -1.40
N HIS A 12 5.09 -2.22 -1.07
CA HIS A 12 4.05 -1.39 -1.67
C HIS A 12 2.78 -1.31 -0.84
N ALA A 13 1.96 -0.34 -1.20
CA ALA A 13 0.59 -0.20 -0.71
C ALA A 13 -0.40 -0.57 -1.83
N VAL A 14 -1.46 -1.31 -1.49
CA VAL A 14 -2.51 -1.69 -2.44
C VAL A 14 -3.79 -0.90 -2.17
N ILE A 15 -4.37 -0.33 -3.21
CA ILE A 15 -5.66 0.33 -3.19
C ILE A 15 -6.65 -0.55 -3.96
N ASN A 16 -7.68 -1.04 -3.28
CA ASN A 16 -8.77 -1.77 -3.90
C ASN A 16 -9.66 -0.78 -4.66
N VAL A 17 -9.69 -0.93 -5.99
CA VAL A 17 -10.54 -0.13 -6.87
C VAL A 17 -11.64 -0.97 -7.52
N ALA A 18 -11.75 -2.26 -7.21
CA ALA A 18 -12.74 -3.18 -7.79
C ALA A 18 -12.81 -3.05 -9.34
N ASP A 19 -13.98 -2.71 -9.88
CA ASP A 19 -14.23 -2.49 -11.32
C ASP A 19 -13.89 -1.07 -11.81
N GLN A 20 -13.35 -0.21 -10.94
CA GLN A 20 -13.13 1.22 -11.19
C GLN A 20 -11.68 1.55 -11.58
N LEU A 21 -10.99 0.65 -12.30
CA LEU A 21 -9.60 0.84 -12.72
C LEU A 21 -9.37 2.14 -13.49
N ASP A 22 -10.26 2.48 -14.42
CA ASP A 22 -10.11 3.69 -15.25
C ASP A 22 -10.36 4.98 -14.47
N SER A 23 -11.39 5.02 -13.62
CA SER A 23 -11.68 6.21 -12.81
C SER A 23 -10.59 6.42 -11.75
N ALA A 24 -10.09 5.34 -11.14
CA ALA A 24 -8.95 5.40 -10.22
C ALA A 24 -7.68 5.87 -10.92
N ARG A 25 -7.36 5.34 -12.11
CA ARG A 25 -6.21 5.80 -12.92
C ARG A 25 -6.32 7.30 -13.23
N ALA A 26 -7.49 7.77 -13.67
CA ALA A 26 -7.73 9.17 -13.97
C ALA A 26 -7.56 10.07 -12.73
N ARG A 27 -8.10 9.64 -11.59
CA ARG A 27 -7.98 10.35 -10.31
C ARG A 27 -6.54 10.43 -9.82
N PHE A 28 -5.80 9.33 -9.85
CA PHE A 28 -4.39 9.31 -9.43
C PHE A 28 -3.48 10.10 -10.38
N ARG A 29 -3.82 10.20 -11.66
CA ARG A 29 -3.15 11.14 -12.58
C ARG A 29 -3.42 12.60 -12.21
N ARG A 30 -4.65 12.96 -11.85
CA ARG A 30 -5.00 14.30 -11.35
C ARG A 30 -4.29 14.63 -10.03
N LEU A 31 -4.05 13.62 -9.19
CA LEU A 31 -3.20 13.74 -7.99
C LEU A 31 -1.70 13.90 -8.30
N GLY A 32 -1.33 13.88 -9.59
CA GLY A 32 0.03 14.09 -10.07
C GLY A 32 0.92 12.86 -10.02
N PHE A 33 0.36 11.65 -9.91
CA PHE A 33 1.13 10.42 -10.06
C PHE A 33 1.28 10.04 -11.53
N GLN A 34 2.51 9.79 -11.97
CA GLN A 34 2.74 8.97 -13.17
C GLN A 34 2.39 7.50 -12.86
N LEU A 35 1.54 6.90 -13.70
CA LEU A 35 1.10 5.52 -13.59
C LEU A 35 1.57 4.71 -14.80
N THR A 36 1.97 3.46 -14.55
CA THR A 36 2.22 2.48 -15.62
C THR A 36 0.96 2.25 -16.46
N GLU A 37 1.15 1.69 -17.66
CA GLU A 37 0.06 1.06 -18.39
C GLU A 37 -0.57 -0.09 -17.58
N ARG A 38 -1.75 -0.51 -18.01
CA ARG A 38 -2.52 -1.52 -17.28
C ARG A 38 -1.80 -2.86 -17.33
N GLY A 39 -1.50 -3.41 -16.16
CA GLY A 39 -1.00 -4.77 -16.02
C GLY A 39 -2.14 -5.77 -15.85
N HIS A 40 -2.00 -6.96 -16.44
CA HIS A 40 -2.96 -8.04 -16.29
C HIS A 40 -2.28 -9.23 -15.62
N HIS A 41 -2.68 -9.54 -14.38
CA HIS A 41 -2.12 -10.66 -13.65
C HIS A 41 -2.65 -11.99 -14.18
N SER A 42 -1.79 -13.00 -14.23
CA SER A 42 -2.16 -14.37 -14.60
C SER A 42 -3.24 -14.98 -13.68
N LEU A 43 -3.43 -14.42 -12.48
CA LEU A 43 -4.46 -14.83 -11.51
C LEU A 43 -5.79 -14.07 -11.64
N GLY A 44 -5.96 -13.20 -12.63
CA GLY A 44 -7.26 -12.60 -12.98
C GLY A 44 -7.54 -11.17 -12.50
N SER A 45 -6.69 -10.59 -11.65
CA SER A 45 -6.74 -9.15 -11.34
C SER A 45 -5.98 -8.31 -12.36
N SER A 46 -6.16 -6.99 -12.33
CA SER A 46 -5.43 -6.03 -13.15
C SER A 46 -5.04 -4.81 -12.33
N ASN A 47 -3.97 -4.12 -12.73
CA ASN A 47 -3.43 -3.02 -11.94
C ASN A 47 -2.86 -1.85 -12.74
N HIS A 48 -2.66 -0.74 -12.03
CA HIS A 48 -1.77 0.35 -12.41
C HIS A 48 -0.79 0.61 -11.27
N LEU A 49 0.47 0.88 -11.56
CA LEU A 49 1.50 1.14 -10.55
C LEU A 49 1.99 2.59 -10.61
N ALA A 50 2.17 3.23 -9.45
CA ALA A 50 3.03 4.40 -9.29
C ALA A 50 4.34 3.94 -8.63
N ILE A 51 5.41 3.81 -9.41
CA ILE A 51 6.69 3.27 -8.95
C ILE A 51 7.53 4.38 -8.32
N PHE A 52 7.97 4.21 -7.08
CA PHE A 52 8.84 5.18 -6.40
C PHE A 52 10.27 4.65 -6.25
N GLY A 53 11.09 5.28 -5.41
CA GLY A 53 12.49 4.92 -5.21
C GLY A 53 12.65 3.52 -4.60
N GLU A 54 12.05 3.29 -3.44
CA GLU A 54 12.16 2.03 -2.69
C GLU A 54 10.87 1.21 -2.68
N ASN A 55 9.72 1.89 -2.76
CA ASN A 55 8.40 1.28 -2.70
C ASN A 55 7.51 1.77 -3.85
N TYR A 56 6.27 1.27 -3.94
CA TYR A 56 5.32 1.72 -4.95
C TYR A 56 3.88 1.69 -4.43
N LEU A 57 2.97 2.29 -5.20
CA LEU A 57 1.53 2.21 -4.97
C LEU A 57 0.88 1.41 -6.10
N GLU A 58 0.03 0.47 -5.73
CA GLU A 58 -0.73 -0.37 -6.65
C GLU A 58 -2.22 -0.02 -6.58
N LEU A 59 -2.79 0.41 -7.72
CA LEU A 59 -4.24 0.41 -7.91
C LEU A 59 -4.62 -0.97 -8.41
N LEU A 60 -5.35 -1.74 -7.61
CA LEU A 60 -5.71 -3.14 -7.90
C LEU A 60 -7.21 -3.30 -8.10
N GLY A 61 -7.59 -3.89 -9.23
CA GLY A 61 -8.98 -4.12 -9.58
C GLY A 61 -9.14 -5.32 -10.52
N TYR A 62 -10.28 -5.38 -11.21
CA TYR A 62 -10.61 -6.41 -12.16
C TYR A 62 -11.27 -5.84 -13.42
N GLU A 63 -11.09 -6.54 -14.54
CA GLU A 63 -11.75 -6.20 -15.80
C GLU A 63 -13.25 -6.52 -15.76
N PRO A 64 -14.08 -5.84 -16.57
CA PRO A 64 -15.50 -6.16 -16.70
C PRO A 64 -15.75 -7.68 -16.89
N GLY A 65 -16.65 -8.23 -16.08
CA GLY A 65 -16.98 -9.66 -16.09
C GLY A 65 -15.99 -10.59 -15.36
N LYS A 66 -14.90 -10.07 -14.78
CA LYS A 66 -13.91 -10.89 -14.04
C LYS A 66 -14.01 -10.81 -12.51
N GLY A 67 -14.99 -10.09 -11.96
CA GLY A 67 -15.12 -9.85 -10.51
C GLY A 67 -15.19 -11.13 -9.67
N SER A 68 -15.75 -12.23 -10.18
CA SER A 68 -15.85 -13.50 -9.47
C SER A 68 -14.56 -14.32 -9.43
N GLN A 69 -13.59 -14.07 -10.33
CA GLN A 69 -12.37 -14.91 -10.44
C GLN A 69 -11.48 -14.84 -9.20
N ARG A 70 -11.52 -13.71 -8.49
CA ARG A 70 -10.73 -13.41 -7.30
C ARG A 70 -11.56 -12.73 -6.23
N ALA A 71 -12.75 -13.28 -5.97
CA ALA A 71 -13.68 -12.72 -4.98
C ALA A 71 -13.02 -12.49 -3.60
N ASP A 72 -11.99 -13.27 -3.24
CA ASP A 72 -11.16 -13.08 -2.04
C ASP A 72 -10.50 -11.69 -1.96
N LEU A 73 -10.12 -11.11 -3.09
CA LEU A 73 -9.44 -9.81 -3.16
C LEU A 73 -10.38 -8.63 -2.92
N TRP A 74 -11.69 -8.82 -3.11
CA TRP A 74 -12.68 -7.75 -3.15
C TRP A 74 -13.54 -7.68 -1.89
N GLN A 75 -13.20 -8.46 -0.85
CA GLN A 75 -13.92 -8.47 0.42
C GLN A 75 -13.62 -7.24 1.29
N SER A 76 -12.47 -6.59 1.08
CA SER A 76 -12.15 -5.34 1.74
C SER A 76 -12.90 -4.18 1.08
N PRO A 77 -13.31 -3.15 1.83
CA PRO A 77 -13.86 -1.91 1.27
C PRO A 77 -12.98 -1.28 0.19
N LEU A 78 -13.57 -0.41 -0.63
CA LEU A 78 -12.82 0.41 -1.59
C LEU A 78 -11.85 1.34 -0.86
N GLY A 79 -10.66 1.53 -1.42
CA GLY A 79 -9.60 2.34 -0.83
C GLY A 79 -8.39 1.51 -0.41
N LEU A 80 -7.59 2.04 0.52
CA LEU A 80 -6.37 1.39 0.99
C LEU A 80 -6.70 0.03 1.62
N SER A 81 -6.09 -1.05 1.09
CA SER A 81 -6.47 -2.42 1.41
C SER A 81 -5.29 -3.39 1.54
N GLY A 82 -4.07 -2.99 1.19
CA GLY A 82 -2.90 -3.87 1.28
C GLY A 82 -1.68 -3.17 1.84
N LEU A 83 -1.07 -3.80 2.84
CA LEU A 83 0.25 -3.47 3.37
C LEU A 83 1.23 -4.59 3.00
N VAL A 84 2.16 -4.31 2.10
CA VAL A 84 3.00 -5.36 1.50
C VAL A 84 4.46 -5.21 1.89
N TRP A 85 5.09 -6.32 2.26
CA TRP A 85 6.46 -6.38 2.76
C TRP A 85 7.40 -6.93 1.71
N LYS A 86 8.63 -6.40 1.62
CA LYS A 86 9.65 -6.98 0.76
C LYS A 86 10.08 -8.33 1.30
N SER A 87 10.31 -9.29 0.39
CA SER A 87 10.98 -10.54 0.73
C SER A 87 11.99 -10.93 -0.34
N SER A 88 13.05 -11.60 0.09
CA SER A 88 14.01 -12.28 -0.79
C SER A 88 13.76 -13.79 -0.89
N ASP A 89 12.91 -14.36 -0.02
CA ASP A 89 12.67 -15.80 0.09
C ASP A 89 11.28 -16.08 0.67
N ALA A 90 10.30 -16.28 -0.23
CA ALA A 90 8.92 -16.57 0.17
C ALA A 90 8.77 -17.89 0.98
N ASP A 91 9.63 -18.89 0.79
CA ASP A 91 9.53 -20.13 1.60
C ASP A 91 9.96 -19.89 3.03
N SER A 92 11.02 -19.10 3.22
CA SER A 92 11.44 -18.68 4.56
C SER A 92 10.37 -17.84 5.26
N GLU A 93 9.70 -16.92 4.55
CA GLU A 93 8.60 -16.14 5.15
C GLU A 93 7.46 -17.04 5.59
N PHE A 94 7.06 -18.00 4.76
CA PHE A 94 5.95 -18.90 5.09
C PHE A 94 6.26 -19.74 6.33
N GLN A 95 7.45 -20.35 6.39
CA GLN A 95 7.88 -21.09 7.58
C GLN A 95 7.92 -20.21 8.84
N HIS A 96 8.25 -18.92 8.71
CA HIS A 96 8.20 -17.99 9.83
C HIS A 96 6.76 -17.73 10.27
N LEU A 97 5.85 -17.48 9.32
CA LEU A 97 4.43 -17.27 9.61
C LEU A 97 3.80 -18.48 10.30
N GLU A 98 4.10 -19.71 9.86
CA GLU A 98 3.63 -20.95 10.50
C GLU A 98 4.10 -21.02 11.96
N ARG A 99 5.38 -20.70 12.22
CA ARG A 99 5.95 -20.71 13.58
C ARG A 99 5.35 -19.65 14.50
N GLN A 100 4.79 -18.57 13.94
CA GLN A 100 4.13 -17.50 14.70
C GLN A 100 2.60 -17.64 14.77
N ASP A 101 2.01 -18.68 14.16
CA ASP A 101 0.57 -18.83 13.97
C ASP A 101 -0.05 -17.60 13.31
N LEU A 102 0.56 -17.18 12.19
CA LEU A 102 0.15 -16.02 11.38
C LEU A 102 -0.15 -16.40 9.92
N ASP A 103 0.14 -17.64 9.53
CA ASP A 103 0.06 -18.14 8.17
C ASP A 103 -1.39 -18.20 7.64
N GLY A 104 -1.53 -17.79 6.38
CA GLY A 104 -2.68 -18.08 5.53
C GLY A 104 -2.34 -19.20 4.53
N ASP A 105 -2.70 -19.01 3.26
CA ASP A 105 -2.39 -19.99 2.22
C ASP A 105 -0.88 -20.08 1.92
N PRO A 106 -0.39 -21.25 1.44
CA PRO A 106 0.99 -21.42 0.99
C PRO A 106 1.44 -20.40 -0.09
N PRO A 107 2.75 -20.19 -0.29
CA PRO A 107 3.26 -19.22 -1.24
C PRO A 107 2.71 -19.41 -2.66
N ALA A 108 2.18 -18.34 -3.24
CA ALA A 108 1.59 -18.34 -4.57
C ALA A 108 2.45 -17.54 -5.56
N SER A 109 2.71 -18.15 -6.73
CA SER A 109 3.45 -17.52 -7.83
C SER A 109 2.49 -16.96 -8.88
N PHE A 110 2.81 -15.79 -9.42
CA PHE A 110 2.08 -15.21 -10.55
C PHE A 110 2.99 -14.31 -11.39
N HIS A 111 2.50 -13.92 -12.55
CA HIS A 111 3.22 -13.03 -13.44
C HIS A 111 2.25 -12.07 -14.15
N ARG A 112 2.82 -11.05 -14.78
CA ARG A 112 2.15 -10.21 -15.78
C ARG A 112 3.15 -9.83 -16.87
N PRO A 113 2.74 -9.79 -18.15
CA PRO A 113 3.56 -9.19 -19.20
C PRO A 113 3.75 -7.70 -18.93
N VAL A 114 4.89 -7.18 -19.37
CA VAL A 114 5.26 -5.77 -19.22
C VAL A 114 5.98 -5.27 -20.47
N ASP A 115 5.46 -4.21 -21.06
CA ASP A 115 6.17 -3.41 -22.06
C ASP A 115 7.10 -2.44 -21.34
N LEU A 116 8.41 -2.60 -21.52
CA LEU A 116 9.43 -1.77 -20.91
C LEU A 116 9.60 -0.43 -21.66
N PRO A 117 10.15 0.61 -20.99
CA PRO A 117 10.36 1.91 -21.62
C PRO A 117 11.28 1.90 -22.85
N ASP A 118 12.15 0.89 -22.99
CA ASP A 118 13.02 0.69 -24.14
C ASP A 118 12.32 -0.03 -25.32
N GLY A 119 11.04 -0.37 -25.17
CA GLY A 119 10.23 -1.07 -26.16
C GLY A 119 10.33 -2.60 -26.12
N THR A 120 11.11 -3.17 -25.20
CA THR A 120 11.19 -4.63 -25.03
C THR A 120 10.01 -5.15 -24.21
N VAL A 121 9.62 -6.41 -24.44
CA VAL A 121 8.57 -7.08 -23.67
C VAL A 121 9.20 -8.11 -22.75
N THR A 122 8.83 -8.10 -21.47
CA THR A 122 9.26 -9.08 -20.47
C THR A 122 8.09 -9.52 -19.58
N GLU A 123 8.35 -10.43 -18.64
CA GLU A 123 7.39 -10.83 -17.62
C GLU A 123 7.84 -10.38 -16.24
N ALA A 124 7.02 -9.58 -15.56
CA ALA A 124 7.19 -9.35 -14.14
C ALA A 124 6.66 -10.57 -13.37
N ARG A 125 7.55 -11.27 -12.65
CA ARG A 125 7.28 -12.51 -11.93
C ARG A 125 7.40 -12.30 -10.42
N PHE A 126 6.44 -12.83 -9.68
CA PHE A 126 6.33 -12.64 -8.24
C PHE A 126 6.01 -13.95 -7.53
N ARG A 127 6.39 -14.00 -6.26
CA ARG A 127 5.90 -15.00 -5.30
C ARG A 127 5.43 -14.30 -4.05
N THR A 128 4.22 -14.60 -3.59
CA THR A 128 3.59 -13.91 -2.45
C THR A 128 3.21 -14.86 -1.34
N VAL A 129 3.31 -14.38 -0.10
CA VAL A 129 3.00 -15.13 1.13
C VAL A 129 2.10 -14.28 2.00
N ARG A 130 0.90 -14.76 2.31
CA ARG A 130 -0.12 -13.96 2.98
C ARG A 130 -0.15 -14.26 4.47
N LEU A 131 -0.35 -13.21 5.27
CA LEU A 131 -0.87 -13.39 6.61
C LEU A 131 -2.33 -13.86 6.51
N ARG A 132 -2.77 -14.64 7.49
CA ARG A 132 -4.16 -15.14 7.58
C ARG A 132 -5.16 -13.98 7.50
N PRO A 133 -6.18 -14.04 6.61
CA PRO A 133 -7.13 -12.94 6.45
C PRO A 133 -7.85 -12.53 7.74
N SER A 134 -8.16 -13.48 8.62
CA SER A 134 -8.83 -13.21 9.91
C SER A 134 -8.00 -12.33 10.86
N LEU A 135 -6.70 -12.15 10.61
CA LEU A 135 -5.82 -11.30 11.43
C LEU A 135 -5.73 -9.87 10.89
N ILE A 136 -6.23 -9.60 9.68
CA ILE A 136 -6.11 -8.31 9.00
C ILE A 136 -7.52 -7.83 8.60
N PRO A 137 -8.30 -7.24 9.51
CA PRO A 137 -9.59 -6.67 9.19
C PRO A 137 -9.49 -5.62 8.08
N ASN A 138 -10.51 -5.56 7.21
CA ASN A 138 -10.65 -4.58 6.13
C ASN A 138 -9.45 -4.48 5.16
N GLY A 139 -8.64 -5.53 5.04
CA GLY A 139 -7.47 -5.49 4.16
C GLY A 139 -6.66 -6.78 4.15
N ARG A 140 -5.42 -6.65 3.71
CA ARG A 140 -4.47 -7.76 3.54
C ARG A 140 -3.07 -7.31 3.91
N SER A 141 -2.30 -8.21 4.50
CA SER A 141 -0.87 -8.02 4.74
C SER A 141 -0.13 -9.24 4.21
N PHE A 142 0.90 -9.03 3.41
CA PHE A 142 1.61 -10.14 2.76
C PHE A 142 3.04 -9.76 2.38
N PHE A 143 3.88 -10.76 2.16
CA PHE A 143 5.21 -10.60 1.59
C PHE A 143 5.15 -10.73 0.07
N CYS A 144 5.96 -9.93 -0.63
CA CYS A 144 6.17 -10.04 -2.06
C CYS A 144 7.67 -10.25 -2.35
N GLN A 145 7.98 -11.40 -2.92
CA GLN A 145 9.28 -11.70 -3.51
C GLN A 145 9.22 -11.40 -5.00
N HIS A 146 10.01 -10.43 -5.44
CA HIS A 146 10.16 -10.07 -6.84
C HIS A 146 11.25 -10.93 -7.47
N LEU A 147 10.87 -11.74 -8.46
CA LEU A 147 11.79 -12.65 -9.15
C LEU A 147 12.47 -11.98 -10.36
N THR A 148 11.87 -10.91 -10.87
CA THR A 148 12.36 -10.08 -11.98
C THR A 148 12.18 -8.59 -11.61
N PRO A 149 12.85 -8.08 -10.57
CA PRO A 149 12.66 -6.70 -10.10
C PRO A 149 12.94 -5.66 -11.21
N GLU A 150 13.85 -5.93 -12.12
CA GLU A 150 14.11 -5.08 -13.29
C GLU A 150 12.87 -4.87 -14.18
N ALA A 151 11.88 -5.77 -14.17
CA ALA A 151 10.62 -5.60 -14.89
C ALA A 151 9.65 -4.60 -14.22
N VAL A 152 9.94 -4.17 -12.99
CA VAL A 152 9.06 -3.32 -12.17
C VAL A 152 9.73 -1.98 -11.84
N TRP A 153 10.99 -2.00 -11.39
CA TRP A 153 11.71 -0.79 -10.99
C TRP A 153 12.44 -0.15 -12.17
N GLN A 154 11.67 0.48 -13.05
CA GLN A 154 12.20 1.25 -14.17
C GLN A 154 12.38 2.73 -13.77
N PRO A 155 13.57 3.32 -13.98
CA PRO A 155 13.82 4.74 -13.66
C PRO A 155 12.85 5.71 -14.38
N ALA A 156 12.35 5.33 -15.57
CA ALA A 156 11.39 6.14 -16.33
C ALA A 156 10.01 6.24 -15.65
N TRP A 157 9.67 5.29 -14.77
CA TRP A 157 8.39 5.29 -14.04
C TRP A 157 8.45 5.99 -12.68
N GLN A 158 9.64 6.37 -12.22
CA GLN A 158 9.89 7.01 -10.91
C GLN A 158 9.77 8.54 -10.90
N ARG A 159 9.41 9.15 -12.04
CA ARG A 159 9.30 10.60 -12.17
C ARG A 159 7.83 11.01 -12.12
N HIS A 160 7.37 11.51 -10.98
CA HIS A 160 5.98 11.92 -10.81
C HIS A 160 5.82 13.44 -10.94
N PRO A 161 4.77 13.93 -11.63
CA PRO A 161 4.42 15.35 -11.67
C PRO A 161 4.29 16.00 -10.28
N ASN A 162 3.79 15.29 -9.28
CA ASN A 162 3.69 15.75 -7.89
C ASN A 162 5.02 15.66 -7.09
N GLY A 163 6.08 15.13 -7.68
CA GLY A 163 7.40 15.05 -7.06
C GLY A 163 7.56 13.99 -5.97
N VAL A 164 6.58 13.09 -5.80
CA VAL A 164 6.68 11.98 -4.83
C VAL A 164 7.89 11.09 -5.13
N ARG A 165 8.60 10.68 -4.08
CA ARG A 165 9.80 9.84 -4.14
C ARG A 165 9.67 8.51 -3.41
N ASN A 166 8.84 8.45 -2.38
CA ASN A 166 8.53 7.24 -1.60
C ASN A 166 7.22 7.43 -0.83
N ILE A 167 6.56 6.31 -0.51
CA ILE A 167 5.64 6.23 0.63
C ILE A 167 6.49 6.37 1.90
N SER A 168 6.16 7.34 2.75
CA SER A 168 6.85 7.64 4.00
C SER A 168 6.02 7.26 5.25
N GLU A 169 4.71 7.13 5.12
CA GLU A 169 3.82 6.74 6.22
C GLU A 169 2.68 5.84 5.72
N PHE A 170 2.33 4.82 6.49
CA PHE A 170 1.16 3.96 6.23
C PHE A 170 0.34 3.91 7.51
N VAL A 171 -0.95 4.27 7.44
CA VAL A 171 -1.76 4.46 8.65
C VAL A 171 -2.89 3.44 8.73
N ILE A 172 -2.89 2.72 9.86
CA ILE A 172 -3.95 1.83 10.29
C ILE A 172 -4.63 2.48 11.50
N VAL A 173 -5.92 2.75 11.37
CA VAL A 173 -6.76 3.27 12.44
C VAL A 173 -7.50 2.13 13.10
N ALA A 174 -7.61 2.14 14.42
CA ALA A 174 -8.42 1.20 15.18
C ALA A 174 -8.93 1.84 16.47
N GLN A 175 -10.03 1.33 17.03
CA GLN A 175 -10.46 1.69 18.38
C GLN A 175 -9.40 1.32 19.45
N ASP A 176 -8.70 0.20 19.26
CA ASP A 176 -7.55 -0.21 20.06
C ASP A 176 -6.28 -0.31 19.17
N PRO A 177 -5.49 0.77 19.07
CA PRO A 177 -4.25 0.78 18.29
C PRO A 177 -3.21 -0.24 18.78
N ALA A 178 -3.18 -0.52 20.08
CA ALA A 178 -2.23 -1.47 20.66
C ALA A 178 -2.58 -2.89 20.18
N HIS A 179 -3.86 -3.26 20.24
CA HIS A 179 -4.34 -4.55 19.73
C HIS A 179 -4.09 -4.69 18.22
N SER A 180 -4.39 -3.66 17.43
CA SER A 180 -4.13 -3.69 15.98
C SER A 180 -2.64 -3.87 15.63
N ALA A 181 -1.71 -3.44 16.49
CA ALA A 181 -0.28 -3.58 16.27
C ALA A 181 0.25 -5.00 16.63
N GLN A 182 -0.48 -5.80 17.42
CA GLN A 182 -0.01 -7.08 17.95
C GLN A 182 0.37 -8.09 16.87
N VAL A 183 -0.36 -8.13 15.75
CA VAL A 183 -0.04 -9.01 14.61
C VAL A 183 1.36 -8.70 14.07
N TYR A 184 1.75 -7.43 14.02
CA TYR A 184 3.07 -7.00 13.53
C TYR A 184 4.16 -7.15 14.59
N SER A 185 3.83 -7.05 15.88
CA SER A 185 4.73 -7.42 16.98
C SER A 185 5.09 -8.91 16.96
N ARG A 186 4.13 -9.79 16.66
CA ARG A 186 4.40 -11.23 16.46
C ARG A 186 5.20 -11.48 15.19
N LEU A 187 4.88 -10.76 14.10
CA LEU A 187 5.56 -10.93 12.82
C LEU A 187 7.04 -10.53 12.87
N PHE A 188 7.37 -9.37 13.43
CA PHE A 188 8.71 -8.79 13.34
C PHE A 188 9.48 -8.74 14.66
N GLY A 189 8.84 -9.13 15.77
CA GLY A 189 9.36 -9.03 17.13
C GLY A 189 8.88 -7.76 17.83
N ALA A 190 8.41 -7.92 19.08
CA ALA A 190 7.78 -6.85 19.87
C ALA A 190 8.64 -5.59 20.04
N ALA A 191 9.98 -5.75 20.10
CA ALA A 191 10.90 -4.62 20.24
C ALA A 191 10.91 -3.65 19.03
N LYS A 192 10.38 -4.07 17.87
CA LYS A 192 10.31 -3.22 16.67
C LYS A 192 9.06 -2.33 16.63
N VAL A 193 8.04 -2.63 17.43
CA VAL A 193 6.82 -1.83 17.53
C VAL A 193 6.94 -0.92 18.75
N LEU A 194 7.05 0.38 18.49
CA LEU A 194 7.32 1.39 19.51
C LEU A 194 6.05 2.16 19.85
N ALA A 195 5.74 2.27 21.14
CA ALA A 195 4.72 3.21 21.60
C ALA A 195 5.17 4.65 21.34
N CYS A 196 4.22 5.50 20.95
CA CYS A 196 4.40 6.92 20.70
C CYS A 196 3.46 7.73 21.60
N PRO A 197 3.68 9.06 21.72
CA PRO A 197 2.68 9.95 22.30
C PRO A 197 1.31 9.80 21.63
N GLU A 198 0.26 10.23 22.33
CA GLU A 198 -1.13 10.21 21.85
C GLU A 198 -1.71 8.78 21.62
N GLY A 199 -1.11 7.77 22.24
CA GLY A 199 -1.63 6.39 22.21
C GLY A 199 -1.41 5.67 20.88
N ALA A 200 -0.56 6.20 20.01
CA ALA A 200 -0.18 5.56 18.75
C ALA A 200 0.97 4.57 18.93
N PHE A 201 1.08 3.61 18.01
CA PHE A 201 2.22 2.70 17.90
C PHE A 201 2.83 2.83 16.51
N VAL A 202 4.14 2.65 16.40
CA VAL A 202 4.85 2.76 15.12
C VAL A 202 5.79 1.59 14.89
N LEU A 203 5.89 1.18 13.63
CA LEU A 203 6.85 0.21 13.12
C LEU A 203 7.64 0.88 11.99
N ARG A 204 8.97 0.95 12.14
CA ARG A 204 9.85 1.43 11.07
C ARG A 204 9.89 0.38 9.96
N ALA A 205 9.73 0.83 8.72
CA ALA A 205 9.43 -0.02 7.58
C ALA A 205 10.25 0.37 6.32
N GLY A 206 11.58 0.45 6.43
CA GLY A 206 12.44 1.03 5.39
C GLY A 206 12.29 2.56 5.32
N ALA A 207 12.11 3.12 4.12
CA ALA A 207 11.76 4.54 3.94
C ALA A 207 10.41 4.95 4.58
N ALA A 208 9.57 3.97 4.94
CA ALA A 208 8.25 4.23 5.52
C ALA A 208 8.18 4.01 7.04
N THR A 209 7.12 4.51 7.65
CA THR A 209 6.68 4.14 9.00
C THR A 209 5.24 3.66 8.96
N VAL A 210 4.97 2.46 9.46
CA VAL A 210 3.59 2.00 9.69
C VAL A 210 3.14 2.52 11.04
N ARG A 211 2.01 3.22 11.07
CA ARG A 211 1.42 3.79 12.27
C ARG A 211 0.08 3.14 12.56
N PHE A 212 -0.08 2.70 13.80
CA PHE A 212 -1.34 2.28 14.40
C PHE A 212 -1.84 3.44 15.26
N ALA A 213 -3.03 3.96 14.98
CA ALA A 213 -3.52 5.18 15.62
C ALA A 213 -5.01 5.12 15.95
N SER A 214 -5.45 5.95 16.88
CA SER A 214 -6.88 6.16 17.14
C SER A 214 -7.53 6.94 15.99
N ALA A 215 -8.86 6.85 15.90
CA ALA A 215 -9.65 7.64 14.95
C ALA A 215 -9.40 9.15 15.15
N GLU A 216 -9.35 9.60 16.40
CA GLU A 216 -9.12 10.99 16.76
C GLU A 216 -7.76 11.50 16.25
N TYR A 217 -6.70 10.71 16.42
CA TYR A 217 -5.37 11.03 15.88
C TYR A 217 -5.41 11.18 14.36
N ALA A 218 -6.02 10.21 13.67
CA ALA A 218 -6.09 10.22 12.22
C ALA A 218 -6.91 11.39 11.70
N GLN A 219 -8.03 11.72 12.34
CA GLN A 219 -8.86 12.86 11.96
C GLN A 219 -8.14 14.19 12.08
N ARG A 220 -7.41 14.41 13.19
CA ARG A 220 -6.60 15.62 13.36
C ARG A 220 -5.50 15.75 12.31
N ARG A 221 -4.89 14.64 11.90
CA ARG A 221 -3.71 14.65 11.02
C ARG A 221 -4.05 14.61 9.53
N PHE A 222 -5.10 13.89 9.16
CA PHE A 222 -5.43 13.55 7.77
C PHE A 222 -6.82 14.02 7.31
N GLY A 223 -7.64 14.57 8.21
CA GLY A 223 -9.03 14.92 7.93
C GLY A 223 -9.99 13.72 8.15
N PRO A 224 -11.25 13.83 7.68
CA PRO A 224 -12.29 12.85 7.98
C PRO A 224 -11.94 11.44 7.49
N LEU A 225 -12.27 10.44 8.31
CA LEU A 225 -12.18 9.03 7.96
C LEU A 225 -13.24 8.67 6.91
N PRO A 226 -13.09 7.53 6.20
CA PRO A 226 -14.15 7.00 5.35
C PRO A 226 -15.49 6.89 6.10
N GLU A 227 -16.59 7.22 5.43
CA GLU A 227 -17.94 7.28 6.03
C GLU A 227 -18.39 5.93 6.61
N ASP A 228 -17.87 4.83 6.07
CA ASP A 228 -18.15 3.45 6.45
C ASP A 228 -17.17 2.90 7.52
N TYR A 229 -16.43 3.77 8.20
CA TYR A 229 -15.58 3.36 9.33
C TYR A 229 -16.42 3.02 10.57
N ASP A 230 -16.30 1.78 11.05
CA ASP A 230 -17.12 1.21 12.13
C ASP A 230 -16.35 1.01 13.46
N GLY A 231 -15.10 1.46 13.54
CA GLY A 231 -14.23 1.27 14.71
C GLY A 231 -13.26 0.09 14.59
N SER A 232 -13.50 -0.83 13.66
CA SER A 232 -12.58 -1.95 13.39
C SER A 232 -11.29 -1.46 12.73
N ALA A 233 -10.21 -2.24 12.85
CA ALA A 233 -8.92 -1.88 12.26
C ALA A 233 -9.07 -1.63 10.75
N ARG A 234 -8.63 -0.46 10.27
CA ARG A 234 -8.77 -0.05 8.87
C ARG A 234 -7.58 0.76 8.38
N MET A 235 -7.11 0.45 7.18
CA MET A 235 -6.06 1.19 6.50
C MET A 235 -6.71 2.44 5.88
N VAL A 236 -6.27 3.65 6.25
CA VAL A 236 -7.02 4.88 5.90
C VAL A 236 -6.18 5.99 5.30
N ALA A 237 -4.86 5.98 5.47
CA ALA A 237 -4.00 7.07 5.01
C ALA A 237 -2.62 6.59 4.56
N LEU A 238 -2.06 7.30 3.59
CA LEU A 238 -0.68 7.20 3.15
C LEU A 238 0.00 8.56 3.27
N GLY A 239 1.22 8.56 3.78
CA GLY A 239 2.15 9.68 3.71
C GLY A 239 3.15 9.47 2.56
N PHE A 240 3.54 10.55 1.90
CA PHE A 240 4.51 10.55 0.82
C PHE A 240 5.61 11.57 1.08
N GLU A 241 6.86 11.13 0.89
CA GLU A 241 8.00 12.02 0.77
C GLU A 241 8.04 12.60 -0.64
N THR A 242 8.24 13.91 -0.75
CA THR A 242 8.25 14.63 -2.03
C THR A 242 9.51 15.47 -2.20
N GLY A 243 9.83 15.83 -3.44
CA GLY A 243 10.89 16.79 -3.76
C GLY A 243 10.57 18.24 -3.36
N GLY A 244 9.32 18.53 -2.99
CA GLY A 244 8.90 19.84 -2.50
C GLY A 244 7.39 20.09 -2.64
N LEU A 245 6.79 20.68 -1.60
CA LEU A 245 5.35 20.95 -1.55
C LEU A 245 4.84 21.91 -2.62
N ALA A 246 5.70 22.76 -3.19
CA ALA A 246 5.32 23.61 -4.32
C ALA A 246 4.93 22.79 -5.56
N GLN A 247 5.65 21.70 -5.82
CA GLN A 247 5.37 20.81 -6.95
C GLN A 247 4.07 20.04 -6.73
N VAL A 248 3.86 19.51 -5.52
CA VAL A 248 2.59 18.88 -5.11
C VAL A 248 1.42 19.82 -5.34
N ARG A 249 1.51 21.05 -4.81
CA ARG A 249 0.46 22.07 -4.97
C ARG A 249 0.15 22.33 -6.44
N ASN A 250 1.18 22.52 -7.27
CA ASN A 250 0.99 22.81 -8.68
C ASN A 250 0.29 21.63 -9.39
N ALA A 251 0.68 20.39 -9.07
CA ALA A 251 0.05 19.20 -9.63
C ALA A 251 -1.43 19.08 -9.20
N LEU A 252 -1.74 19.29 -7.91
CA LEU A 252 -3.11 19.24 -7.40
C LEU A 252 -3.99 20.34 -7.98
N GLN A 253 -3.46 21.57 -8.17
CA GLN A 253 -4.18 22.66 -8.83
C GLN A 253 -4.44 22.36 -10.31
N ALA A 254 -3.46 21.84 -11.04
CA ALA A 254 -3.63 21.43 -12.43
C ALA A 254 -4.63 20.26 -12.57
N GLY A 255 -4.67 19.38 -11.58
CA GLY A 255 -5.61 18.27 -11.49
C GLY A 255 -6.97 18.64 -10.90
N ASP A 256 -7.22 19.90 -10.54
CA ASP A 256 -8.47 20.34 -9.87
C ASP A 256 -8.82 19.45 -8.66
N ILE A 257 -7.83 19.17 -7.80
CA ILE A 257 -8.00 18.40 -6.57
C ILE A 257 -8.02 19.34 -5.37
N ALA A 258 -9.05 19.22 -4.53
CA ALA A 258 -9.13 19.95 -3.27
C ALA A 258 -8.06 19.44 -2.27
N TYR A 259 -7.42 20.37 -1.56
CA TYR A 259 -6.41 20.03 -0.57
C TYR A 259 -6.36 21.06 0.56
N GLN A 260 -5.80 20.65 1.69
CA GLN A 260 -5.54 21.48 2.85
C GLN A 260 -4.04 21.67 3.03
N LYS A 261 -3.63 22.89 3.40
CA LYS A 261 -2.25 23.16 3.78
C LYS A 261 -2.11 22.99 5.28
N GLN A 262 -1.08 22.26 5.69
CA GLN A 262 -0.56 22.22 7.06
C GLN A 262 0.84 22.86 7.06
N THR A 263 1.39 23.16 8.23
CA THR A 263 2.68 23.86 8.37
C THR A 263 3.79 23.26 7.49
N GLU A 264 3.93 21.93 7.52
CA GLU A 264 4.98 21.19 6.80
C GLU A 264 4.38 20.11 5.89
N ALA A 265 3.16 20.34 5.36
CA ALA A 265 2.52 19.36 4.48
C ALA A 265 1.35 19.90 3.67
N ILE A 266 0.97 19.09 2.67
CA ILE A 266 -0.31 19.17 1.99
C ILE A 266 -1.09 17.89 2.27
N VAL A 267 -2.37 18.02 2.60
CA VAL A 267 -3.28 16.89 2.82
C VAL A 267 -4.38 16.92 1.79
N VAL A 268 -4.62 15.78 1.17
CA VAL A 268 -5.79 15.48 0.33
C VAL A 268 -6.67 14.54 1.12
N GLU A 269 -7.92 14.93 1.34
CA GLU A 269 -8.86 14.15 2.14
C GLU A 269 -9.33 12.89 1.42
N SER A 270 -9.92 11.96 2.17
CA SER A 270 -10.35 10.64 1.68
C SER A 270 -11.32 10.70 0.50
N GLY A 271 -12.20 11.70 0.45
CA GLY A 271 -13.13 11.91 -0.66
C GLY A 271 -12.45 12.24 -2.00
N GLU A 272 -11.26 12.82 -1.96
CA GLU A 272 -10.44 13.14 -3.14
C GLU A 272 -9.45 12.02 -3.47
N GLY A 273 -8.95 11.28 -2.47
CA GLY A 273 -7.94 10.22 -2.62
C GLY A 273 -8.46 8.81 -2.88
N PHE A 274 -9.73 8.64 -3.30
CA PHE A 274 -10.38 7.33 -3.51
C PHE A 274 -10.52 6.54 -2.19
N ASN A 275 -11.27 7.09 -1.24
CA ASN A 275 -11.50 6.54 0.12
C ASN A 275 -10.21 6.38 0.96
N LEU A 276 -9.22 7.23 0.70
CA LEU A 276 -7.90 7.19 1.31
C LEU A 276 -7.38 8.63 1.44
N ALA A 277 -6.94 9.04 2.61
CA ALA A 277 -6.29 10.33 2.78
C ALA A 277 -4.82 10.26 2.34
N LEU A 278 -4.35 11.29 1.64
CA LEU A 278 -2.96 11.39 1.18
C LEU A 278 -2.29 12.58 1.85
N ARG A 279 -1.10 12.38 2.41
CA ARG A 279 -0.34 13.44 3.05
C ARG A 279 1.03 13.56 2.42
N PHE A 280 1.35 14.72 1.88
CA PHE A 280 2.64 14.99 1.23
C PHE A 280 3.53 15.82 2.16
N THR A 281 4.76 15.37 2.36
CA THR A 281 5.85 16.07 3.06
C THR A 281 6.98 16.41 2.12
#